data_AF-A0A723HUU8-F1
#
_entry.id   AF-A0A723HUU8-F1
#
_cell.length_a   1.000
_cell.length_b   1.000
_cell.length_c   1.000
_cell.angle_alpha   90.00
_cell.angle_beta   90.00
_cell.angle_gamma   90.00
#
_symmetry.space_group_name_H-M   'P 1'
#
loop_
_entity.id
_entity.type
_entity.pdbx_description
1 polymer ?
#
loop_
_entity_poly.entity_id
_entity_poly.type
_entity_poly.pdbx_seq_one_letter_code
_entity_poly.pdbx_strand_id
1 'polypeptide(L)' 'MKMNVTATVSHALGHWPRILPALGIQVLKNRHQPCPVCGGSDRFRFDDREGRGTWYCNQCGAGDGLKLVEKVFG' A
#
# COMPACT_ATOMS: atom_id res chain seq x y z
N MET A 1 2.89 -7.04 26.13
CA MET A 1 1.73 -7.05 25.22
C MET A 1 2.21 -7.47 23.85
N LYS A 2 1.87 -8.67 23.36
CA LYS A 2 2.27 -9.12 22.02
C LYS A 2 1.32 -8.47 21.02
N MET A 3 1.74 -7.37 20.41
CA MET A 3 0.97 -6.72 19.34
C MET A 3 1.08 -7.60 18.09
N ASN A 4 0.04 -8.40 17.82
CA ASN A 4 -0.03 -9.19 16.60
C ASN A 4 -0.25 -8.25 15.41
N VAL A 5 0.61 -8.38 14.39
CA VAL A 5 0.58 -7.58 13.16
C VAL A 5 -0.81 -7.53 12.54
N THR A 6 -1.57 -8.62 12.61
CA THR A 6 -2.96 -8.72 12.11
C THR A 6 -3.93 -7.74 12.79
N ALA A 7 -3.78 -7.52 14.11
CA ALA A 7 -4.61 -6.56 14.84
C ALA A 7 -4.27 -5.12 14.43
N THR A 8 -2.99 -4.83 14.21
CA THR A 8 -2.54 -3.51 13.73
C THR A 8 -3.04 -3.23 12.31
N VAL A 9 -3.00 -4.22 11.41
CA VAL A 9 -3.58 -4.09 10.05
C VAL A 9 -5.08 -3.80 10.10
N SER A 10 -5.79 -4.44 11.03
CA SER A 10 -7.23 -4.21 11.21
C SER A 10 -7.53 -2.77 11.67
N HIS A 11 -6.67 -2.18 12.51
CA HIS A 11 -6.78 -0.76 12.89
C HIS A 11 -6.34 0.20 11.78
N ALA A 12 -5.49 -0.25 10.85
CA ALA A 12 -5.05 0.53 9.70
C ALA A 12 -6.12 0.61 8.59
N LEU A 13 -7.21 -0.18 8.69
CA LEU A 13 -8.32 -0.14 7.74
C LEU A 13 -8.93 1.28 7.68
N GLY A 14 -9.07 1.81 6.47
CA GLY A 14 -9.53 3.17 6.20
C GLY A 14 -8.44 4.25 6.35
N HIS A 15 -7.27 3.90 6.89
CA HIS A 15 -6.19 4.84 7.19
C HIS A 15 -4.96 4.72 6.29
N TRP A 16 -4.90 3.72 5.41
CA TRP A 16 -3.81 3.52 4.46
C TRP A 16 -3.44 4.75 3.60
N PRO A 17 -4.39 5.56 3.09
CA PRO A 17 -4.05 6.79 2.36
C PRO A 17 -3.28 7.81 3.20
N ARG A 18 -3.33 7.73 4.54
CA ARG A 18 -2.52 8.57 5.45
C ARG A 18 -1.26 7.85 5.90
N ILE A 19 -1.34 6.56 6.19
CA ILE A 19 -0.22 5.75 6.67
C ILE A 19 0.89 5.65 5.61
N LEU A 20 0.54 5.37 4.35
CA LEU A 20 1.53 5.18 3.29
C LEU A 20 2.38 6.44 3.05
N PRO A 21 1.80 7.65 2.88
CA PRO A 21 2.60 8.88 2.77
C PRO A 21 3.43 9.19 4.02
N ALA A 22 2.92 8.88 5.23
CA ALA A 22 3.65 9.07 6.48
C ALA A 22 4.89 8.17 6.57
N LEU A 23 4.87 7.02 5.89
CA LEU A 23 6.02 6.12 5.72
C LEU A 23 6.91 6.54 4.54
N GLY A 24 6.63 7.66 3.86
CA GLY A 24 7.36 8.09 2.66
C GLY A 24 6.91 7.41 1.36
N ILE A 25 5.87 6.57 1.41
CA ILE A 25 5.28 5.90 0.24
C ILE A 25 4.20 6.81 -0.34
N GLN A 26 4.56 7.61 -1.35
CA GLN A 26 3.61 8.49 -2.03
C GLN A 26 2.69 7.66 -2.93
N VAL A 27 1.40 7.64 -2.61
CA VAL A 27 0.37 6.97 -3.41
C VAL A 27 -0.81 7.90 -3.70
N LEU A 28 -1.24 7.91 -4.96
CA LEU A 28 -2.41 8.61 -5.45
C LEU A 28 -3.54 7.61 -5.68
N LYS A 29 -4.68 7.83 -5.02
CA LYS A 29 -5.86 6.98 -5.16
C LYS A 29 -6.45 7.10 -6.56
N ASN A 30 -6.82 5.96 -7.15
CA ASN A 30 -7.45 5.85 -8.48
C ASN A 30 -6.67 6.53 -9.62
N ARG A 31 -5.33 6.56 -9.53
CA ARG A 31 -4.45 7.05 -10.60
C ARG A 31 -3.32 6.08 -10.90
N HIS A 32 -2.93 6.04 -12.17
CA HIS A 32 -1.69 5.44 -12.63
C HIS A 32 -0.50 6.27 -12.16
N GLN A 33 0.51 5.61 -11.61
CA GLN A 33 1.70 6.28 -11.08
C GLN A 33 2.91 5.33 -11.05
N PRO A 34 4.11 5.84 -10.74
CA PRO A 34 5.30 5.03 -10.49
C PRO A 34 5.08 4.00 -9.39
N CYS A 35 5.59 2.78 -9.56
CA CYS A 35 5.56 1.80 -8.48
C CYS A 35 6.60 2.16 -7.41
N PRO A 36 6.23 2.27 -6.12
CA PRO A 36 7.20 2.53 -5.07
C PRO A 36 8.17 1.35 -4.83
N VAL A 37 7.84 0.14 -5.33
CA VAL A 37 8.67 -1.06 -5.18
C VAL A 37 9.64 -1.24 -6.36
N CYS A 38 9.18 -1.07 -7.60
CA CYS A 38 9.98 -1.35 -8.81
C CYS A 38 10.17 -0.15 -9.77
N GLY A 39 9.66 1.03 -9.41
CA GLY A 39 9.72 2.24 -10.24
C GLY A 39 8.77 2.22 -11.44
N GLY A 40 9.18 2.89 -12.52
CA GLY A 40 8.36 3.13 -13.73
C GLY A 40 7.55 4.43 -13.67
N SER A 41 6.58 4.59 -14.57
CA SER A 41 5.81 5.84 -14.72
C SER A 41 4.32 5.70 -14.39
N ASP A 42 3.68 4.59 -14.75
CA ASP A 42 2.20 4.46 -14.75
C ASP A 42 1.67 3.09 -14.28
N ARG A 43 2.57 2.17 -13.90
CA ARG A 43 2.24 0.75 -13.67
C ARG A 43 1.55 0.46 -12.34
N PHE A 44 1.58 1.38 -11.39
CA PHE A 44 1.01 1.21 -10.06
C PHE A 44 -0.36 1.89 -9.95
N ARG A 45 -1.30 1.20 -9.32
CA ARG A 45 -2.66 1.67 -9.02
C ARG A 45 -2.94 1.42 -7.55
N PHE A 46 -3.40 2.46 -6.86
CA PHE A 46 -3.90 2.36 -5.50
C PHE A 46 -5.42 2.48 -5.52
N ASP A 47 -6.11 1.36 -5.33
CA ASP A 47 -7.57 1.27 -5.38
C ASP A 47 -8.23 1.32 -4.00
N ASP A 48 -7.50 0.99 -2.93
CA ASP A 48 -7.96 1.12 -1.54
C ASP A 48 -9.38 0.57 -1.31
N ARG A 49 -9.63 -0.62 -1.85
CA ARG A 49 -10.91 -1.31 -1.74
C ARG A 49 -11.18 -1.64 -0.28
N GLU A 50 -12.39 -1.32 0.16
CA GLU A 50 -12.86 -1.58 1.53
C GLU A 50 -11.97 -0.93 2.60
N GLY A 51 -11.20 0.10 2.24
CA GLY A 51 -10.23 0.74 3.13
C GLY A 51 -9.04 -0.16 3.48
N ARG A 52 -8.80 -1.27 2.79
CA ARG A 52 -7.67 -2.18 3.08
C ARG A 52 -6.33 -1.70 2.52
N GLY A 53 -6.29 -0.54 1.85
CA GLY A 53 -5.09 -0.06 1.18
C GLY A 53 -4.68 -0.96 0.03
N THR A 54 -5.64 -1.60 -0.66
CA THR A 54 -5.33 -2.46 -1.79
C THR A 54 -4.67 -1.69 -2.93
N TRP A 55 -3.74 -2.37 -3.57
CA TRP A 55 -2.98 -1.85 -4.67
C TRP A 55 -2.66 -2.94 -5.69
N TYR A 56 -2.31 -2.50 -6.88
CA TYR A 56 -1.92 -3.35 -7.98
C TYR A 56 -0.76 -2.72 -8.76
N CYS A 57 0.22 -3.55 -9.09
CA CYS A 57 1.30 -3.23 -10.02
C CYS A 57 1.39 -4.31 -11.09
N ASN A 58 1.49 -3.89 -12.36
CA ASN A 58 1.63 -4.82 -13.50
C ASN A 58 2.85 -5.75 -13.40
N GLN A 59 3.91 -5.37 -12.65
CA GLN A 59 5.12 -6.19 -12.49
C GLN A 59 5.25 -6.83 -11.09
N CYS A 60 4.88 -6.12 -10.03
CA CYS A 60 5.04 -6.62 -8.65
C CYS A 60 3.86 -7.47 -8.18
N GLY A 61 2.75 -7.46 -8.93
CA GLY A 61 1.49 -8.11 -8.54
C GLY A 61 0.57 -7.19 -7.73
N ALA A 62 -0.33 -7.80 -6.96
CA ALA A 62 -1.30 -7.10 -6.12
C ALA A 62 -1.10 -7.40 -4.63
N GLY A 63 -1.59 -6.51 -3.77
CA GLY A 63 -1.59 -6.71 -2.33
C GLY A 63 -2.44 -5.71 -1.57
N ASP A 64 -2.48 -5.87 -0.26
CA ASP A 64 -2.99 -4.89 0.71
C ASP A 64 -1.90 -3.91 1.16
N GLY A 65 -2.29 -2.92 1.97
CA GLY A 65 -1.37 -1.87 2.42
C GLY A 65 -0.17 -2.40 3.20
N LEU A 66 -0.32 -3.47 4.00
CA LEU A 66 0.81 -4.04 4.73
C LEU A 66 1.77 -4.73 3.77
N LYS A 67 1.23 -5.49 2.81
CA LYS A 67 2.04 -6.14 1.77
C LYS A 67 2.81 -5.13 0.91
N LEU A 68 2.28 -3.92 0.73
CA LEU A 68 3.03 -2.82 0.10
C LEU A 68 4.22 -2.41 0.93
N VAL A 69 3.99 -2.13 2.22
CA VAL A 69 5.03 -1.72 3.17
C VAL A 69 6.12 -2.78 3.26
N GLU A 70 5.75 -4.05 3.41
CA GLU A 70 6.69 -5.18 3.40
C GLU A 70 7.54 -5.20 2.12
N LYS A 71 6.95 -4.96 0.95
CA LYS A 71 7.70 -4.94 -0.32
C LYS A 71 8.58 -3.70 -0.52
N VAL A 72 8.28 -2.59 0.12
CA VAL A 72 9.06 -1.36 0.00
C VAL A 72 10.24 -1.35 0.98
N PHE A 73 10.07 -1.93 2.16
CA PHE A 73 11.07 -1.92 3.24
C PHE A 73 11.78 -3.26 3.49
N GLY A 74 11.26 -4.36 2.95
CA GLY A 74 11.86 -5.70 3.03
C GLY A 74 12.67 -6.03 1.79
#